data_AF-A0A938M3S9-F1
#
_entry.id   AF-A0A938M3S9-F1
#
_cell.length_a   1.000
_cell.length_b   1.000
_cell.length_c   1.000
_cell.angle_alpha   90.00
_cell.angle_beta   90.00
_cell.angle_gamma   90.00
#
_symmetry.space_group_name_H-M   'P 1'
#
loop_
_entity.id
_entity.type
_entity.pdbx_description
1 polymer ?
#
loop_
_entity_poly.entity_id
_entity_poly.type
_entity_poly.pdbx_seq_one_letter_code
_entity_poly.pdbx_strand_id
1 'polypeptide(L)'
;MSVQKPPNRFVVQKHHASRLHYDFRLELDGVLKSWAVPKGPPTEPGVRRLAVQVEDHPIEYADFQGVIPEGSYGAGTVEIWDSGTFELLKRSDKELKFTLNGHKLTGPYYLIQTDGKNWLLFRAKER
;
A
#
# COMPACT_ATOMS: atom_id res chain seq x y z
N MET A 1 19.49 -26.61 -2.06
CA MET A 1 19.83 -25.22 -1.71
C MET A 1 18.56 -24.42 -1.76
N SER A 2 17.99 -24.03 -0.63
CA SER A 2 16.76 -23.23 -0.61
C SER A 2 17.14 -21.81 -1.02
N VAL A 3 16.76 -21.40 -2.23
CA VAL A 3 16.85 -20.00 -2.64
C VAL A 3 15.98 -19.20 -1.67
N GLN A 4 16.59 -18.35 -0.85
CA GLN A 4 15.82 -17.42 -0.02
C GLN A 4 15.05 -16.51 -0.97
N LYS A 5 13.72 -16.60 -0.95
CA LYS A 5 12.87 -15.66 -1.68
C LYS A 5 13.15 -14.27 -1.11
N PRO A 6 13.41 -13.24 -1.94
CA PRO A 6 13.58 -11.88 -1.43
C PRO A 6 12.35 -11.47 -0.61
N PRO A 7 12.53 -10.71 0.49
CA PRO A 7 11.41 -10.25 1.29
C PRO A 7 10.47 -9.39 0.44
N ASN A 8 9.16 -9.61 0.55
CA ASN A 8 8.19 -8.86 -0.25
C ASN A 8 8.26 -7.36 0.11
N ARG A 9 8.20 -6.48 -0.89
CA ARG A 9 8.31 -5.02 -0.69
C ARG A 9 6.94 -4.36 -0.54
N PHE A 10 6.88 -3.30 0.24
CA PHE A 10 5.75 -2.37 0.22
C PHE A 10 6.24 -0.94 0.00
N VAL A 11 5.37 -0.12 -0.57
CA VAL A 11 5.59 1.32 -0.70
C VAL A 11 4.31 2.07 -0.41
N VAL A 12 4.46 3.27 0.13
CA VAL A 12 3.41 4.27 0.23
C VAL A 12 3.88 5.51 -0.50
N GLN A 13 3.18 5.86 -1.56
CA GLN A 13 3.46 7.07 -2.34
C GLN A 13 2.46 8.16 -1.96
N LYS A 14 2.95 9.33 -1.54
CA LYS A 14 2.13 10.53 -1.38
C LYS A 14 1.92 11.13 -2.76
N HIS A 15 0.67 11.23 -3.17
CA HIS A 15 0.30 11.64 -4.52
C HIS A 15 -0.51 12.92 -4.49
N HIS A 16 0.12 14.03 -4.89
CA HIS A 16 -0.51 15.33 -5.08
C HIS A 16 -1.09 15.42 -6.49
N ALA A 17 -2.16 14.66 -6.72
CA ALA A 17 -3.00 14.78 -7.91
C ALA A 17 -4.06 15.88 -7.71
N SER A 18 -5.17 15.82 -8.44
CA SER A 18 -6.35 16.70 -8.22
C SER A 18 -6.84 16.70 -6.76
N ARG A 19 -6.66 15.58 -6.06
CA ARG A 19 -6.81 15.47 -4.61
C ARG A 19 -5.57 14.78 -4.04
N LEU A 20 -5.05 15.33 -2.94
CA LEU A 20 -4.01 14.66 -2.17
C LEU A 20 -4.54 13.31 -1.65
N HIS A 21 -3.82 12.25 -1.95
CA HIS A 21 -4.05 10.91 -1.42
C HIS A 21 -2.72 10.16 -1.28
N TYR A 22 -2.79 8.93 -0.79
CA TYR A 22 -1.63 8.06 -0.62
C TYR A 22 -1.89 6.74 -1.32
N ASP A 23 -1.01 6.35 -2.24
CA ASP A 23 -1.07 5.05 -2.88
C ASP A 23 -0.31 4.04 -2.03
N PHE A 24 -1.04 3.12 -1.39
CA PHE A 24 -0.50 2.02 -0.62
C PHE A 24 -0.35 0.79 -1.52
N ARG A 25 0.84 0.21 -1.59
CA ARG A 25 1.16 -0.88 -2.53
C ARG A 25 1.90 -2.03 -1.85
N LEU A 26 1.53 -3.25 -2.21
CA LEU A 26 2.20 -4.48 -1.79
C LEU A 26 2.67 -5.26 -3.01
N GLU A 27 3.94 -5.65 -3.02
CA GLU A 27 4.49 -6.56 -4.02
C GLU A 27 3.96 -7.97 -3.78
N LEU A 28 3.06 -8.43 -4.66
CA LEU A 28 2.44 -9.75 -4.62
C LEU A 28 2.25 -10.26 -6.05
N ASP A 29 2.55 -11.54 -6.27
CA ASP A 29 2.37 -12.23 -7.56
C ASP A 29 3.06 -11.53 -8.75
N GLY A 30 4.21 -10.91 -8.52
CA GLY A 30 4.98 -10.24 -9.58
C GLY A 30 4.47 -8.83 -9.96
N VAL A 31 3.53 -8.27 -9.19
CA VAL A 31 2.99 -6.92 -9.40
C VAL A 31 2.82 -6.17 -8.08
N LEU A 32 2.59 -4.86 -8.16
CA LEU A 32 2.18 -4.04 -7.03
C LEU A 32 0.64 -4.00 -6.94
N LYS A 33 0.09 -4.82 -6.04
CA LYS A 33 -1.32 -4.70 -5.63
C LYS A 33 -1.50 -3.37 -4.92
N SER A 34 -2.44 -2.56 -5.41
CA SER A 34 -2.45 -1.12 -5.10
C SER A 34 -3.81 -0.65 -4.58
N TRP A 35 -3.77 0.27 -3.61
CA TRP A 35 -4.94 0.94 -3.05
C TRP A 35 -4.67 2.43 -2.85
N ALA A 36 -5.58 3.28 -3.33
CA ALA A 36 -5.60 4.69 -3.00
C ALA A 36 -6.24 4.89 -1.62
N VAL A 37 -5.52 5.57 -0.72
CA VAL A 37 -5.92 5.83 0.67
C VAL A 37 -6.03 7.35 0.87
N PRO A 38 -7.23 7.95 0.74
CA PRO A 38 -7.40 9.41 0.69
C PRO A 38 -6.85 10.16 1.91
N LYS A 39 -6.89 9.53 3.10
CA LYS A 39 -6.42 10.12 4.36
C LYS A 39 -5.11 9.49 4.87
N GLY A 40 -4.40 8.77 4.00
CA GLY A 40 -3.18 8.06 4.33
C GLY A 40 -3.38 6.82 5.19
N PRO A 41 -2.44 5.87 5.16
CA PRO A 41 -2.46 4.70 6.02
C PRO A 41 -2.39 5.11 7.50
N PRO A 42 -3.06 4.39 8.41
CA PRO A 42 -3.04 4.73 9.83
C PRO A 42 -1.71 4.31 10.45
N THR A 43 -1.00 5.23 11.11
CA THR A 43 0.25 4.95 11.84
C THR A 43 0.02 4.36 13.22
N GLU A 44 -1.20 4.49 13.76
CA GLU A 44 -1.58 4.08 15.12
C GLU A 44 -2.76 3.10 15.10
N PRO A 45 -2.84 2.17 16.07
CA PRO A 45 -4.01 1.31 16.23
C PRO A 45 -5.29 2.09 16.56
N GLY A 46 -6.44 1.52 16.23
CA GLY A 46 -7.76 2.10 16.53
C GLY A 46 -8.31 3.04 15.44
N VAL A 47 -7.47 3.44 14.48
CA VAL A 47 -7.90 4.21 13.30
C VAL A 47 -8.18 3.27 12.13
N ARG A 48 -9.34 3.44 11.48
CA ARG A 48 -9.71 2.74 10.24
C ARG A 48 -9.71 3.72 9.08
N ARG A 49 -9.12 3.33 7.95
CA ARG A 49 -9.01 4.15 6.74
C ARG A 49 -9.67 3.44 5.57
N LEU A 50 -10.43 4.20 4.77
CA LEU A 50 -10.85 3.75 3.45
C LEU A 50 -9.61 3.57 2.57
N ALA A 51 -9.50 2.41 1.93
CA ALA A 51 -8.52 2.08 0.92
C ALA A 51 -9.26 1.60 -0.33
N VAL A 52 -9.17 2.33 -1.43
CA VAL A 52 -9.87 2.01 -2.67
C VAL A 52 -8.89 1.27 -3.57
N GLN A 53 -9.19 0.02 -3.92
CA GLN A 53 -8.37 -0.78 -4.81
C GLN A 53 -8.32 -0.14 -6.20
N VAL A 54 -7.11 -0.01 -6.72
CA VAL A 54 -6.82 0.50 -8.08
C VAL A 54 -6.08 -0.56 -8.87
N GLU A 55 -5.79 -0.26 -10.12
CA GLU A 55 -5.09 -1.14 -11.05
C GLU A 55 -3.72 -1.55 -10.51
N ASP A 56 -3.29 -2.77 -10.86
CA ASP A 56 -1.96 -3.26 -10.51
C ASP A 56 -0.89 -2.41 -11.19
N HIS A 57 0.26 -2.22 -10.52
CA HIS A 57 1.38 -1.47 -11.07
C HIS A 57 2.61 -2.38 -11.26
N PRO A 58 3.54 -2.05 -12.18
CA PRO A 58 4.83 -2.74 -12.30
C PRO A 58 5.65 -2.62 -11.01
N ILE A 59 6.49 -3.62 -10.70
CA ILE A 59 7.31 -3.63 -9.47
C ILE A 59 8.27 -2.44 -9.43
N GLU A 60 8.80 -2.05 -10.59
CA GLU A 60 9.72 -0.92 -10.76
C GLU A 60 9.07 0.40 -10.35
N TYR A 61 7.73 0.47 -10.37
CA TYR A 61 6.99 1.66 -9.94
C TYR A 61 7.10 1.92 -8.44
N ALA A 62 7.55 0.93 -7.65
CA ALA A 62 7.77 1.10 -6.22
C ALA A 62 8.84 2.17 -5.92
N ASP A 63 9.79 2.35 -6.84
CA ASP A 63 10.91 3.27 -6.71
C ASP A 63 10.64 4.63 -7.37
N PHE A 64 9.49 4.79 -8.04
CA PHE A 64 9.14 6.02 -8.74
C PHE A 64 8.84 7.18 -7.79
N GLN A 65 9.49 8.30 -8.06
CA GLN A 65 9.21 9.64 -7.53
C GLN A 65 9.37 10.65 -8.66
N GLY A 66 8.50 11.64 -8.72
CA GLY A 66 8.54 12.65 -9.78
C GLY A 66 7.18 13.24 -10.08
N VAL A 67 7.10 13.97 -11.19
CA VAL A 67 5.87 14.60 -11.66
C VAL A 67 5.30 13.80 -12.82
N ILE A 68 4.05 13.35 -12.67
CA ILE A 68 3.26 12.79 -13.75
C ILE A 68 2.66 13.96 -14.53
N PRO A 69 2.93 14.10 -15.85
CA PRO A 69 2.50 15.24 -16.64
C PRO A 69 0.98 15.44 -16.63
N GLU A 70 0.54 16.70 -16.70
CA GLU A 70 -0.87 17.04 -16.89
C GLU A 70 -1.45 16.37 -18.14
N GLY A 71 -2.73 16.00 -18.07
CA GLY A 71 -3.41 15.25 -19.14
C GLY A 71 -3.13 13.74 -19.15
N SER A 72 -2.14 13.27 -18.37
CA SER A 72 -1.91 11.84 -18.15
C SER A 72 -2.84 11.31 -17.05
N TYR A 73 -3.15 10.01 -17.11
CA TYR A 73 -3.84 9.35 -16.01
C TYR A 73 -2.97 9.40 -14.74
N GLY A 74 -3.52 9.92 -13.65
CA GLY A 74 -2.76 10.12 -12.41
C GLY A 74 -1.83 11.34 -12.43
N ALA A 75 -2.10 12.38 -13.24
CA ALA A 75 -1.32 13.61 -13.22
C ALA A 75 -1.17 14.19 -11.80
N GLY A 76 0.05 14.58 -11.44
CA GLY A 76 0.39 15.06 -10.10
C GLY A 76 1.82 14.72 -9.68
N THR A 77 2.23 15.25 -8.53
CA THR A 77 3.55 14.95 -7.95
C THR A 77 3.45 13.71 -7.06
N VAL A 78 4.35 12.76 -7.28
CA VAL A 78 4.49 11.51 -6.54
C VAL A 78 5.78 11.53 -5.73
N GLU A 79 5.68 11.32 -4.42
CA GLU A 79 6.80 11.23 -3.48
C GLU A 79 6.70 9.93 -2.69
N ILE A 80 7.82 9.28 -2.37
CA ILE A 80 7.80 8.11 -1.46
C ILE A 80 7.60 8.63 -0.04
N TRP A 81 6.45 8.32 0.55
CA TRP A 81 6.12 8.68 1.93
C TRP A 81 6.67 7.69 2.94
N ASP A 82 6.61 6.40 2.63
CA ASP A 82 7.24 5.31 3.38
C ASP A 82 7.50 4.12 2.46
N SER A 83 8.46 3.28 2.82
CA SER A 83 8.75 2.04 2.10
C SER A 83 9.45 1.05 3.02
N GLY A 84 9.42 -0.22 2.66
CA GLY A 84 10.10 -1.25 3.42
C GLY A 84 9.72 -2.65 2.95
N THR A 85 9.80 -3.60 3.87
CA THR A 85 9.40 -4.99 3.62
C THR A 85 8.12 -5.33 4.36
N PHE A 86 7.44 -6.39 3.94
CA PHE A 86 6.33 -6.94 4.69
C PHE A 86 6.33 -8.46 4.70
N GLU A 87 5.78 -9.02 5.77
CA GLU A 87 5.49 -10.44 5.90
C GLU A 87 3.98 -10.65 5.71
N LEU A 88 3.60 -11.51 4.76
CA LEU A 88 2.21 -11.87 4.53
C LEU A 88 1.79 -12.98 5.50
N LEU A 89 0.83 -12.68 6.37
CA LEU A 89 0.34 -13.61 7.40
C LEU A 89 -0.93 -14.35 6.97
N LYS A 90 -1.79 -13.69 6.18
CA LYS A 90 -3.02 -14.29 5.63
C LYS A 90 -3.40 -13.59 4.33
N ARG A 91 -3.91 -14.36 3.38
CA ARG A 91 -4.49 -13.85 2.14
C ARG A 91 -5.71 -14.67 1.71
N SER A 92 -6.78 -13.96 1.40
CA SER A 92 -7.97 -14.45 0.69
C SER A 92 -8.45 -13.36 -0.27
N ASP A 93 -9.52 -13.62 -1.00
CA ASP A 93 -10.09 -12.65 -1.96
C ASP A 93 -10.56 -11.35 -1.30
N LYS A 94 -10.88 -11.38 -0.01
CA LYS A 94 -11.49 -10.25 0.73
C LYS A 94 -10.71 -9.83 1.98
N GLU A 95 -9.58 -10.47 2.26
CA GLU A 95 -8.80 -10.20 3.46
C GLU A 95 -7.31 -10.39 3.20
N LEU A 96 -6.52 -9.40 3.59
CA LEU A 96 -5.07 -9.50 3.73
C LEU A 96 -4.70 -9.16 5.18
N LYS A 97 -3.85 -10.00 5.77
CA LYS A 97 -3.18 -9.72 7.04
C LYS A 97 -1.68 -9.78 6.80
N PHE A 98 -0.96 -8.76 7.24
CA PHE A 98 0.47 -8.65 7.02
C PHE A 98 1.14 -7.85 8.13
N THR A 99 2.45 -8.04 8.30
CA THR A 99 3.29 -7.22 9.18
C THR A 99 4.15 -6.32 8.31
N LEU A 100 4.09 -5.00 8.53
CA LEU A 100 4.93 -4.03 7.84
C LEU A 100 6.21 -3.76 8.64
N ASN A 101 7.32 -3.60 7.92
CA ASN A 101 8.62 -3.21 8.42
C ASN A 101 9.15 -2.02 7.59
N GLY A 102 8.53 -0.85 7.75
CA GLY A 102 9.01 0.41 7.18
C GLY A 102 9.52 1.38 8.23
N HIS A 103 9.70 2.64 7.83
CA HIS A 103 10.17 3.69 8.74
C HIS A 103 9.01 4.32 9.52
N LYS A 104 7.82 4.41 8.91
CA LYS A 104 6.63 5.02 9.54
C LYS A 104 5.56 3.99 9.87
N LEU A 105 5.38 3.01 8.99
CA LEU A 105 4.43 1.92 9.17
C LEU A 105 5.18 0.67 9.65
N THR A 106 4.97 0.34 10.91
CA THR A 106 5.54 -0.85 11.55
C THR A 106 4.46 -1.67 12.26
N GLY A 107 4.67 -2.98 12.30
CA GLY A 107 3.80 -3.92 13.01
C GLY A 107 2.63 -4.45 12.16
N PRO A 108 1.60 -5.05 12.79
CA PRO A 108 0.56 -5.79 12.09
C PRO A 108 -0.55 -4.89 11.50
N TYR A 109 -0.95 -5.18 10.27
CA TYR A 109 -2.01 -4.49 9.53
C TYR A 109 -3.00 -5.46 8.90
N TYR A 110 -4.18 -4.94 8.62
CA TYR A 110 -5.26 -5.62 7.92
C TYR A 110 -5.79 -4.77 6.78
N LEU A 111 -6.09 -5.41 5.65
CA LEU A 111 -6.96 -4.92 4.59
C LEU A 111 -8.16 -5.84 4.48
N ILE A 112 -9.37 -5.31 4.67
CA ILE A 112 -10.63 -6.07 4.58
C ILE A 112 -11.52 -5.44 3.51
N GLN A 113 -11.93 -6.19 2.49
CA GLN A 113 -12.85 -5.71 1.46
C GLN A 113 -14.25 -5.58 2.08
N THR A 114 -14.85 -4.40 1.93
CA THR A 114 -16.21 -4.16 2.40
C THR A 114 -17.22 -4.20 1.26
N ASP A 115 -16.89 -3.59 0.12
CA ASP A 115 -17.79 -3.51 -1.04
C ASP A 115 -17.01 -3.23 -2.33
N GLY A 116 -17.09 -4.13 -3.31
CA GLY A 116 -16.42 -3.98 -4.61
C GLY A 116 -14.95 -3.60 -4.47
N LYS A 117 -14.59 -2.39 -4.93
CA LYS A 117 -13.21 -1.86 -4.84
C LYS A 117 -12.89 -1.23 -3.47
N ASN A 118 -13.83 -1.10 -2.55
CA ASN A 118 -13.62 -0.46 -1.25
C ASN A 118 -13.13 -1.47 -0.20
N TRP A 119 -12.04 -1.09 0.46
CA TRP A 119 -11.41 -1.83 1.54
C TRP A 119 -11.25 -0.94 2.78
N LEU A 120 -11.11 -1.59 3.94
CA LEU A 120 -10.70 -0.96 5.20
C LEU A 120 -9.27 -1.36 5.51
N LEU A 121 -8.39 -0.37 5.60
CA LEU A 121 -7.02 -0.49 6.08
C LEU A 121 -6.94 -0.06 7.55
N PHE A 122 -6.36 -0.89 8.42
CA PHE A 122 -6.12 -0.54 9.82
C PHE A 122 -4.93 -1.27 10.42
N ARG A 123 -4.25 -0.59 11.35
CA ARG A 123 -3.20 -1.18 12.19
C ARG A 123 -3.85 -1.95 13.34
N ALA A 124 -3.42 -3.18 13.58
CA ALA A 124 -3.84 -3.94 14.74
C ALA A 124 -3.03 -3.57 15.98
N LYS A 125 -3.61 -3.81 17.16
CA LYS A 125 -2.85 -3.76 18.41
C LYS A 125 -1.92 -4.97 18.47
N GLU A 126 -0.66 -4.74 18.81
CA GLU A 126 0.22 -5.81 19.28
C GLU A 126 -0.41 -6.41 20.55
N ARG A 127 -0.46 -7.74 20.61
CA ARG A 127 -1.00 -8.49 21.75
C ARG A 127 0.11 -8.78 22.74
#